data_AF-F3CD00-F1
#
_entry.id   AF-F3CD00-F1
#
_cell.length_a   1.000
_cell.length_b   1.000
_cell.length_c   1.000
_cell.angle_alpha   90.00
_cell.angle_beta   90.00
_cell.angle_gamma   90.00
#
_symmetry.space_group_name_H-M   'P 1'
#
loop_
_entity.id
_entity.type
_entity.pdbx_description
1 polymer ?
#
loop_
_entity_poly.entity_id
_entity_poly.type
_entity_poly.pdbx_seq_one_letter_code
_entity_poly.pdbx_strand_id
1 'polypeptide(L)'
;MFANGERHLRPLDALAEHYPDWLLAESVRIARRCTFDLKQLKYEYPHELVPKGQTPTSWLRELTERGARKRWPNGLTPATRAQVEKELALITEKKFDSYFLTVHDIVEFARSQHILCQGRGSAANSAVCYALGITELNPEKSNLLFERFISRERNEPPDIDVDFEHDRREEVIQYIFRRYGRGRAALTAVASTYHGSGAMRDVAKVLGLPPDQINALAEAFSRWSDSLPSPERLREYGFDADTPILKRVLALTGELIGFPRHLSQHPGGFVISEHPLETLVPVENAAMADRTIIQWDKDDLDLVGLLKVDILALGMLSALRRTFD
;
A
#
# COMPACT_ATOMS: atom_id res chain seq x y z
N MET A 1 -3.11 8.98 -42.12
CA MET A 1 -2.60 9.77 -40.97
C MET A 1 -3.76 10.67 -40.58
N PHE A 2 -4.59 10.34 -39.58
CA PHE A 2 -4.29 10.40 -38.14
C PHE A 2 -4.99 9.27 -37.36
N ALA A 3 -4.24 8.31 -36.82
CA ALA A 3 -4.84 7.22 -36.04
C ALA A 3 -5.12 7.59 -34.57
N ASN A 4 -4.45 8.64 -34.05
CA ASN A 4 -4.48 8.98 -32.62
C ASN A 4 -5.13 10.36 -32.30
N GLY A 5 -5.11 11.34 -33.21
CA GLY A 5 -5.67 12.69 -32.94
C GLY A 5 -7.20 12.71 -32.76
N GLU A 6 -7.86 11.67 -33.25
CA GLU A 6 -9.32 11.53 -33.21
C GLU A 6 -9.85 10.79 -31.96
N ARG A 7 -8.94 10.29 -31.10
CA ARG A 7 -9.26 9.50 -29.90
C ARG A 7 -9.21 10.36 -28.63
N HIS A 8 -10.14 11.29 -28.54
CA HIS A 8 -10.33 12.15 -27.37
C HIS A 8 -11.82 12.26 -27.03
N LEU A 9 -12.15 12.80 -25.85
CA LEU A 9 -13.53 13.10 -25.49
C LEU A 9 -14.05 14.22 -26.39
N ARG A 10 -14.89 13.86 -27.36
CA ARG A 10 -15.50 14.81 -28.29
C ARG A 10 -16.70 15.50 -27.65
N PRO A 11 -16.93 16.79 -27.94
CA PRO A 11 -18.16 17.47 -27.55
C PRO A 11 -19.37 16.89 -28.29
N LEU A 12 -20.57 17.13 -27.75
CA LEU A 12 -21.80 16.48 -28.22
C LEU A 12 -22.19 16.87 -29.65
N ASP A 13 -21.92 18.12 -30.06
CA ASP A 13 -22.13 18.63 -31.42
C ASP A 13 -21.29 17.84 -32.44
N ALA A 14 -20.00 17.65 -32.16
CA ALA A 14 -19.13 16.83 -33.00
C ALA A 14 -19.60 15.36 -33.04
N LEU A 15 -20.10 14.81 -31.94
CA LEU A 15 -20.68 13.46 -31.94
C LEU A 15 -21.96 13.38 -32.78
N ALA A 16 -22.82 14.40 -32.74
CA ALA A 16 -24.06 14.45 -33.53
C ALA A 16 -23.82 14.57 -35.04
N GLU A 17 -22.70 15.15 -35.46
CA GLU A 17 -22.29 15.14 -36.86
C GLU A 17 -21.87 13.74 -37.35
N HIS A 18 -21.33 12.90 -36.46
CA HIS A 18 -20.79 11.58 -36.81
C HIS A 18 -21.76 10.43 -36.58
N TYR A 19 -22.72 10.58 -35.66
CA TYR A 19 -23.63 9.51 -35.25
C TYR A 19 -25.09 9.95 -35.30
N PRO A 20 -26.01 9.10 -35.77
CA PRO A 20 -27.44 9.40 -35.74
C PRO A 20 -27.98 9.48 -34.31
N ASP A 21 -29.03 10.29 -34.12
CA ASP A 21 -29.68 10.57 -32.83
C ASP A 21 -30.01 9.31 -32.02
N TRP A 22 -30.45 8.23 -32.69
CA TRP A 22 -30.84 7.00 -32.02
C TRP A 22 -29.64 6.28 -31.36
N LEU A 23 -28.42 6.38 -31.92
CA LEU A 23 -27.20 5.83 -31.29
C LEU A 23 -26.77 6.67 -30.09
N LEU A 24 -26.90 7.99 -30.18
CA LEU A 24 -26.62 8.89 -29.05
C LEU A 24 -27.59 8.59 -27.90
N ALA A 25 -28.88 8.45 -28.19
CA ALA A 25 -29.89 8.09 -27.20
C ALA A 25 -29.63 6.70 -26.58
N GLU A 26 -29.19 5.73 -27.39
CA GLU A 26 -28.85 4.39 -26.92
C GLU A 26 -27.65 4.40 -25.95
N SER A 27 -26.63 5.26 -26.19
CA SER A 27 -25.49 5.42 -25.28
C SER A 27 -25.93 5.87 -23.87
N VAL A 28 -26.89 6.80 -23.81
CA VAL A 28 -27.50 7.28 -22.56
C VAL A 28 -28.34 6.18 -21.91
N ARG A 29 -29.07 5.39 -22.70
CA ARG A 29 -29.85 4.25 -22.19
C ARG A 29 -28.95 3.19 -21.55
N ILE A 30 -27.80 2.89 -22.16
CA ILE A 30 -26.79 1.99 -21.57
C ILE A 30 -26.23 2.59 -20.29
N ALA A 31 -25.81 3.85 -20.30
CA ALA A 31 -25.25 4.52 -19.12
C ALA A 31 -26.23 4.50 -17.92
N ARG A 32 -27.53 4.73 -18.16
CA ARG A 32 -28.57 4.66 -17.12
C ARG A 32 -28.76 3.27 -16.49
N ARG A 33 -28.34 2.20 -17.17
CA ARG A 33 -28.41 0.83 -16.65
C ARG A 33 -27.20 0.46 -15.77
N CYS A 34 -26.12 1.23 -15.84
CA CYS A 34 -24.92 1.03 -15.04
C CYS A 34 -25.12 1.67 -13.66
N THR A 35 -25.59 0.90 -12.68
CA THR A 35 -25.94 1.39 -11.32
C THR A 35 -24.99 0.88 -10.22
N PHE A 36 -23.85 0.31 -10.59
CA PHE A 36 -22.86 -0.18 -9.65
C PHE A 36 -22.21 1.00 -8.88
N ASP A 37 -22.02 0.82 -7.58
CA ASP A 37 -21.32 1.76 -6.69
C ASP A 37 -20.26 0.96 -5.91
N LEU A 38 -19.03 1.47 -5.87
CA LEU A 38 -17.92 0.86 -5.14
C LEU A 38 -18.22 0.66 -3.65
N LYS A 39 -19.10 1.46 -3.05
CA LYS A 39 -19.55 1.30 -1.66
C LYS A 39 -20.34 0.01 -1.42
N GLN A 40 -20.78 -0.68 -2.48
CA GLN A 40 -21.43 -1.98 -2.37
C GLN A 40 -20.45 -3.11 -2.06
N LEU A 41 -19.15 -2.89 -2.25
CA LEU A 41 -18.10 -3.84 -1.92
C LEU A 41 -18.02 -4.01 -0.40
N LYS A 42 -18.11 -5.26 0.05
CA LYS A 42 -18.00 -5.61 1.47
C LYS A 42 -16.76 -6.45 1.68
N TYR A 43 -15.88 -5.94 2.52
CA TYR A 43 -14.66 -6.63 2.91
C TYR A 43 -14.79 -7.13 4.34
N GLU A 44 -14.47 -8.41 4.52
CA GLU A 44 -14.45 -9.09 5.80
C GLU A 44 -13.12 -9.81 5.96
N TYR A 45 -12.58 -9.80 7.18
CA TYR A 45 -11.36 -10.52 7.54
C TYR A 45 -11.64 -12.01 7.75
N PRO A 46 -10.65 -12.89 7.55
CA PRO A 46 -10.81 -14.33 7.76
C PRO A 46 -11.28 -14.68 9.17
N HIS A 47 -12.35 -15.47 9.28
CA HIS A 47 -12.90 -15.90 10.57
C HIS A 47 -12.04 -16.97 11.27
N GLU A 48 -11.21 -17.69 10.50
CA GLU A 48 -10.35 -18.79 10.97
C GLU A 48 -9.24 -18.39 11.95
N LEU A 49 -9.07 -17.09 12.21
CA LEU A 49 -8.20 -16.54 13.25
C LEU A 49 -8.80 -16.63 14.65
N VAL A 50 -10.11 -16.85 14.73
CA VAL A 50 -10.87 -16.84 15.98
C VAL A 50 -11.35 -18.25 16.31
N PRO A 51 -11.02 -18.79 17.50
CA PRO A 51 -11.52 -20.10 17.92
C PRO A 51 -13.05 -20.14 17.99
N LYS A 52 -13.64 -21.34 17.77
CA LYS A 52 -15.08 -21.54 17.89
C LYS A 52 -15.60 -21.06 19.26
N GLY A 53 -16.67 -20.27 19.24
CA GLY A 53 -17.30 -19.72 20.44
C GLY A 53 -16.67 -18.43 20.96
N GLN A 54 -15.64 -17.90 20.30
CA GLN A 54 -15.06 -16.59 20.57
C GLN A 54 -15.47 -15.58 19.50
N THR A 55 -15.38 -14.29 19.83
CA THR A 55 -15.42 -13.18 18.86
C THR A 55 -14.00 -12.66 18.64
N PRO A 56 -13.72 -11.92 17.54
CA PRO A 56 -12.43 -11.25 17.35
C PRO A 56 -12.01 -10.45 18.59
N THR A 57 -12.94 -9.69 19.18
CA THR A 57 -12.71 -8.90 20.39
C THR A 57 -12.37 -9.73 21.61
N SER A 58 -13.15 -10.78 21.91
CA SER A 58 -12.88 -11.61 23.09
C SER A 58 -11.58 -12.40 22.94
N TRP A 59 -11.25 -12.83 21.72
CA TRP A 59 -10.01 -13.53 21.43
C TRP A 59 -8.78 -12.63 21.49
N LEU A 60 -8.86 -11.42 20.92
CA LEU A 60 -7.79 -10.42 21.02
C LEU A 60 -7.48 -10.09 22.48
N ARG A 61 -8.51 -9.92 23.31
CA ARG A 61 -8.35 -9.71 24.75
C ARG A 61 -7.65 -10.89 25.43
N GLU A 62 -8.08 -12.11 25.16
CA GLU A 62 -7.47 -13.32 25.73
C GLU A 62 -5.99 -13.44 25.35
N LEU A 63 -5.64 -13.20 24.08
CA LEU A 63 -4.25 -13.20 23.62
C LEU A 63 -3.42 -12.07 24.24
N THR A 64 -4.01 -10.89 24.38
CA THR A 64 -3.38 -9.75 25.06
C THR A 64 -3.07 -10.08 26.52
N GLU A 65 -4.00 -10.69 27.26
CA GLU A 65 -3.78 -11.10 28.66
C GLU A 65 -2.73 -12.22 28.78
N ARG A 66 -2.72 -13.18 27.85
CA ARG A 66 -1.66 -14.22 27.77
C ARG A 66 -0.29 -13.59 27.53
N GLY A 67 -0.22 -12.68 26.58
CA GLY A 67 0.97 -11.90 26.26
C GLY A 67 1.44 -11.07 27.44
N ALA A 68 0.51 -10.42 28.14
CA ALA A 68 0.79 -9.59 29.30
C ALA A 68 1.44 -10.40 30.44
N ARG A 69 0.92 -11.60 30.72
CA ARG A 69 1.54 -12.51 31.73
C ARG A 69 2.98 -12.88 31.39
N LYS A 70 3.34 -12.97 30.11
CA LYS A 70 4.71 -13.27 29.66
C LYS A 70 5.61 -12.04 29.72
N ARG A 71 5.10 -10.89 29.27
CA ARG A 71 5.87 -9.64 29.11
C ARG A 71 6.04 -8.85 30.42
N TRP A 72 5.10 -9.01 31.35
CA TRP A 72 5.13 -8.42 32.69
C TRP A 72 5.02 -9.52 33.75
N PRO A 73 6.12 -10.22 34.09
CA PRO A 73 6.10 -11.35 35.02
C PRO A 73 5.67 -10.95 36.45
N ASN A 74 5.87 -9.68 36.82
CA ASN A 74 5.45 -9.12 38.12
C ASN A 74 4.00 -8.56 38.09
N GLY A 75 3.28 -8.75 36.98
CA GLY A 75 1.97 -8.16 36.75
C GLY A 75 2.02 -6.74 36.16
N LEU A 76 0.89 -6.31 35.61
CA LEU A 76 0.72 -4.96 35.07
C LEU A 76 0.57 -3.94 36.20
N THR A 77 1.23 -2.79 36.09
CA THR A 77 0.92 -1.65 36.95
C THR A 77 -0.51 -1.14 36.70
N PRO A 78 -1.14 -0.42 37.64
CA PRO A 78 -2.46 0.16 37.41
C PRO A 78 -2.54 1.06 36.17
N ALA A 79 -1.49 1.84 35.91
CA ALA A 79 -1.41 2.71 34.74
C ALA A 79 -1.37 1.90 33.43
N THR A 80 -0.53 0.86 33.37
CA THR A 80 -0.39 -0.01 32.20
C THR A 80 -1.65 -0.81 31.93
N ARG A 81 -2.31 -1.31 32.98
CA ARG A 81 -3.62 -1.97 32.82
C ARG A 81 -4.66 -1.01 32.26
N ALA A 82 -4.74 0.22 32.78
CA ALA A 82 -5.65 1.23 32.24
C ALA A 82 -5.35 1.55 30.76
N GLN A 83 -4.07 1.60 30.37
CA GLN A 83 -3.66 1.76 28.97
C GLN A 83 -4.14 0.57 28.11
N VAL A 84 -3.84 -0.67 28.50
CA VAL A 84 -4.28 -1.87 27.75
C VAL A 84 -5.80 -1.88 27.57
N GLU A 85 -6.57 -1.57 28.60
CA GLU A 85 -8.03 -1.51 28.52
C GLU A 85 -8.53 -0.42 27.56
N LYS A 86 -7.90 0.76 27.61
CA LYS A 86 -8.21 1.88 26.70
C LYS A 86 -7.91 1.50 25.24
N GLU A 87 -6.76 0.88 24.99
CA GLU A 87 -6.35 0.44 23.65
C GLU A 87 -7.31 -0.62 23.10
N LEU A 88 -7.60 -1.68 23.88
CA LEU A 88 -8.54 -2.73 23.47
C LEU A 88 -9.93 -2.18 23.17
N ALA A 89 -10.44 -1.26 24.00
CA ALA A 89 -11.72 -0.61 23.78
C ALA A 89 -11.74 0.20 22.47
N LEU A 90 -10.67 0.94 22.17
CA LEU A 90 -10.58 1.72 20.93
C LEU A 90 -10.44 0.82 19.68
N ILE A 91 -9.66 -0.25 19.78
CA ILE A 91 -9.53 -1.25 18.71
C ILE A 91 -10.90 -1.86 18.38
N THR A 92 -11.67 -2.22 19.42
CA THR A 92 -13.04 -2.75 19.26
C THR A 92 -13.99 -1.72 18.66
N GLU A 93 -13.96 -0.48 19.18
CA GLU A 93 -14.80 0.63 18.69
C GLU A 93 -14.60 0.87 17.19
N LYS A 94 -13.34 0.80 16.73
CA LYS A 94 -12.98 0.97 15.32
C LYS A 94 -13.03 -0.32 14.49
N LYS A 95 -13.38 -1.47 15.10
CA LYS A 95 -13.47 -2.80 14.46
C LYS A 95 -12.15 -3.29 13.85
N PHE A 96 -11.03 -3.00 14.52
CA PHE A 96 -9.69 -3.43 14.10
C PHE A 96 -9.23 -4.75 14.74
N ASP A 97 -10.11 -5.46 15.47
CA ASP A 97 -9.77 -6.67 16.20
C ASP A 97 -9.13 -7.73 15.29
N SER A 98 -9.77 -8.04 14.16
CA SER A 98 -9.27 -9.03 13.20
C SER A 98 -7.96 -8.62 12.53
N TYR A 99 -7.72 -7.31 12.38
CA TYR A 99 -6.46 -6.80 11.86
C TYR A 99 -5.30 -7.10 12.83
N PHE A 100 -5.47 -6.79 14.12
CA PHE A 100 -4.48 -7.11 15.15
C PHE A 100 -4.26 -8.62 15.28
N LEU A 101 -5.32 -9.42 15.19
CA LEU A 101 -5.22 -10.89 15.20
C LEU A 101 -4.43 -11.42 14.00
N THR A 102 -4.63 -10.84 12.82
CA THR A 102 -3.90 -11.21 11.59
C THR A 102 -2.41 -10.92 11.73
N VAL A 103 -2.05 -9.72 12.20
CA VAL A 103 -0.64 -9.37 12.43
C VAL A 103 -0.02 -10.27 13.50
N HIS A 104 -0.76 -10.55 14.58
CA HIS A 104 -0.29 -11.45 15.63
C HIS A 104 -0.01 -12.87 15.11
N ASP A 105 -0.90 -13.45 14.30
CA ASP A 105 -0.72 -14.78 13.68
C ASP A 105 0.55 -14.84 12.81
N ILE A 106 0.78 -13.81 12.00
CA ILE A 106 1.97 -13.71 11.14
C ILE A 106 3.26 -13.59 11.99
N VAL A 107 3.23 -12.75 13.04
CA VAL A 107 4.36 -12.59 13.97
C VAL A 107 4.62 -13.86 14.77
N GLU A 108 3.57 -14.56 15.20
CA GLU A 108 3.68 -15.85 15.90
C GLU A 108 4.35 -16.89 15.00
N PHE A 109 3.92 -16.99 13.74
CA PHE A 109 4.58 -17.85 12.75
C PHE A 109 6.07 -17.51 12.62
N ALA A 110 6.41 -16.24 12.37
CA ALA A 110 7.81 -15.82 12.21
C ALA A 110 8.66 -16.22 13.42
N ARG A 111 8.16 -15.98 14.64
CA ARG A 111 8.85 -16.36 15.88
C ARG A 111 8.98 -17.88 16.05
N SER A 112 7.96 -18.65 15.66
CA SER A 112 8.00 -20.12 15.68
C SER A 112 9.10 -20.69 14.77
N GLN A 113 9.44 -19.96 13.70
CA GLN A 113 10.51 -20.29 12.76
C GLN A 113 11.83 -19.58 13.10
N HIS A 114 11.91 -18.95 14.27
CA HIS A 114 13.06 -18.15 14.73
C HIS A 114 13.48 -17.04 13.76
N ILE A 115 12.53 -16.48 13.01
CA ILE A 115 12.71 -15.30 12.16
C ILE A 115 12.62 -14.06 13.06
N LEU A 116 13.65 -13.22 13.04
CA LEU A 116 13.64 -11.93 13.71
C LEU A 116 12.64 -11.00 13.03
N CYS A 117 11.74 -10.42 13.82
CA CYS A 117 10.76 -9.46 13.37
C CYS A 117 10.51 -8.37 14.41
N GLN A 118 10.18 -7.17 13.95
CA GLN A 118 9.91 -6.02 14.81
C GLN A 118 8.87 -5.10 14.16
N GLY A 119 7.78 -4.82 14.88
CA GLY A 119 6.86 -3.75 14.51
C GLY A 119 7.51 -2.37 14.62
N ARG A 120 7.27 -1.51 13.64
CA ARG A 120 7.83 -0.14 13.59
C ARG A 120 6.74 0.94 13.60
N GLY A 121 7.16 2.20 13.52
CA GLY A 121 6.26 3.34 13.46
C GLY A 121 5.47 3.51 14.76
N SER A 122 4.21 3.91 14.63
CA SER A 122 3.34 4.22 15.77
C SER A 122 2.86 2.97 16.53
N ALA A 123 2.92 1.78 15.93
CA ALA A 123 2.62 0.51 16.59
C ALA A 123 3.52 0.26 17.83
N ALA A 124 4.75 0.80 17.83
CA ALA A 124 5.68 0.74 18.96
C ALA A 124 5.14 1.36 20.27
N ASN A 125 4.11 2.22 20.17
CA ASN A 125 3.53 2.92 21.31
C ASN A 125 2.39 2.14 21.98
N SER A 126 1.99 1.00 21.40
CA SER A 126 0.84 0.21 21.87
C SER A 126 1.24 -0.87 22.87
N ALA A 127 0.61 -0.84 24.04
CA ALA A 127 0.72 -1.90 25.04
C ALA A 127 0.11 -3.21 24.55
N VAL A 128 -0.95 -3.16 23.73
CA VAL A 128 -1.52 -4.35 23.07
C VAL A 128 -0.52 -4.96 22.08
N CYS A 129 0.10 -4.15 21.21
CA CYS A 129 1.14 -4.65 20.29
C CYS A 129 2.32 -5.29 21.03
N TYR A 130 2.79 -4.68 22.12
CA TYR A 130 3.88 -5.23 22.93
C TYR A 130 3.46 -6.55 23.62
N ALA A 131 2.24 -6.61 24.18
CA ALA A 131 1.70 -7.83 24.78
C ALA A 131 1.62 -8.97 23.76
N LEU A 132 1.12 -8.70 22.55
CA LEU A 132 1.02 -9.67 21.45
C LEU A 132 2.39 -10.04 20.86
N GLY A 133 3.46 -9.36 21.26
CA GLY A 133 4.81 -9.56 20.74
C GLY A 133 5.02 -9.04 19.33
N ILE A 134 4.13 -8.18 18.83
CA ILE A 134 4.30 -7.46 17.56
C ILE A 134 5.48 -6.48 17.68
N THR A 135 5.64 -5.86 18.84
CA THR A 135 6.76 -4.95 19.15
C THR A 135 7.58 -5.45 20.34
N GLU A 136 8.87 -5.12 20.37
CA GLU A 136 9.77 -5.42 21.50
C GLU A 136 9.97 -4.26 22.49
N LEU A 137 9.39 -3.09 22.21
CA LEU A 137 9.52 -1.91 23.09
C LEU A 137 8.43 -1.90 24.16
N ASN A 138 8.81 -2.00 25.43
CA ASN A 138 7.88 -1.83 26.54
C ASN A 138 7.43 -0.36 26.62
N PRO A 139 6.13 -0.06 26.42
CA PRO A 139 5.64 1.31 26.45
C PRO A 139 5.82 1.99 27.81
N GLU A 140 5.91 1.26 28.93
CA GLU A 140 6.17 1.85 30.26
C GLU A 140 7.52 2.58 30.35
N LYS A 141 8.48 2.19 29.50
CA LYS A 141 9.81 2.79 29.44
C LYS A 141 9.89 3.95 28.46
N SER A 142 8.81 4.25 27.75
CA SER A 142 8.75 5.28 26.72
C SER A 142 7.61 6.25 27.00
N ASN A 143 7.81 7.55 26.76
CA ASN A 143 6.76 8.55 26.99
C ASN A 143 5.92 8.80 25.72
N LEU A 144 5.68 7.75 24.93
CA LEU A 144 5.08 7.85 23.59
C LEU A 144 3.56 7.70 23.65
N LEU A 145 2.85 8.51 22.86
CA LEU A 145 1.38 8.58 22.86
C LEU A 145 0.77 7.54 21.91
N PHE A 146 -0.16 6.74 22.42
CA PHE A 146 -0.93 5.76 21.64
C PHE A 146 -1.88 6.41 20.62
N GLU A 147 -2.40 7.61 20.90
CA GLU A 147 -3.34 8.33 20.02
C GLU A 147 -2.72 8.74 18.66
N ARG A 148 -1.39 8.65 18.56
CA ARG A 148 -0.68 8.78 17.27
C ARG A 148 -0.85 7.54 16.39
N PHE A 149 -1.13 6.38 16.99
CA PHE A 149 -1.33 5.12 16.30
C PHE A 149 -2.80 4.92 15.93
N ILE A 150 -3.70 4.95 16.91
CA ILE A 150 -5.15 4.88 16.68
C ILE A 150 -5.80 6.10 17.31
N SER A 151 -6.46 6.92 16.49
CA SER A 151 -7.21 8.08 16.97
C SER A 151 -8.71 7.84 16.83
N ARG A 152 -9.47 8.34 17.80
CA ARG A 152 -10.94 8.33 17.75
C ARG A 152 -11.46 9.33 16.72
N GLU A 153 -10.76 10.46 16.55
CA GLU A 153 -11.13 11.59 15.69
C GLU A 153 -10.72 11.39 14.23
N ARG A 154 -9.73 10.52 13.95
CA ARG A 154 -9.36 10.13 12.59
C ARG A 154 -10.07 8.81 12.24
N ASN A 155 -10.59 8.72 11.01
CA ASN A 155 -11.04 7.47 10.42
C ASN A 155 -9.98 6.91 9.47
N GLU A 156 -8.72 7.07 9.85
CA GLU A 156 -7.60 6.47 9.13
C GLU A 156 -7.36 5.05 9.66
N PRO A 157 -7.14 4.07 8.78
CA PRO A 157 -6.77 2.73 9.18
C PRO A 157 -5.42 2.72 9.91
N PRO A 158 -5.23 1.90 10.96
CA PRO A 158 -3.95 1.77 11.63
C PRO A 158 -2.96 1.08 10.70
N ASP A 159 -1.76 1.62 10.62
CA ASP A 159 -0.68 1.05 9.82
C ASP A 159 0.27 0.27 10.74
N ILE A 160 0.09 -1.05 10.82
CA ILE A 160 1.01 -1.94 11.54
C ILE A 160 2.02 -2.51 10.56
N ASP A 161 3.11 -1.76 10.41
CA ASP A 161 4.29 -2.16 9.69
C ASP A 161 5.13 -3.14 10.52
N VAL A 162 5.40 -4.34 10.01
CA VAL A 162 6.32 -5.30 10.64
C VAL A 162 7.52 -5.55 9.73
N ASP A 163 8.71 -5.23 10.24
CA ASP A 163 9.97 -5.55 9.59
C ASP A 163 10.38 -6.99 9.93
N PHE A 164 10.70 -7.79 8.91
CA PHE A 164 11.25 -9.13 9.03
C PHE A 164 12.69 -9.17 8.50
N GLU A 165 13.43 -10.23 8.83
CA GLU A 165 14.70 -10.54 8.17
C GLU A 165 14.54 -10.52 6.64
N HIS A 166 15.37 -9.74 5.95
CA HIS A 166 15.34 -9.62 4.49
C HIS A 166 15.44 -10.99 3.79
N ASP A 167 16.39 -11.81 4.22
CA ASP A 167 16.67 -13.12 3.58
C ASP A 167 15.55 -14.14 3.81
N ARG A 168 14.77 -14.01 4.90
CA ARG A 168 13.74 -14.98 5.32
C ARG A 168 12.31 -14.47 5.17
N ARG A 169 12.12 -13.24 4.70
CA ARG A 169 10.80 -12.64 4.48
C ARG A 169 9.92 -13.48 3.57
N GLU A 170 10.51 -14.18 2.60
CA GLU A 170 9.74 -15.03 1.69
C GLU A 170 9.02 -16.17 2.42
N GLU A 171 9.60 -16.71 3.49
CA GLU A 171 8.95 -17.76 4.28
C GLU A 171 7.63 -17.26 4.90
N VAL A 172 7.62 -15.99 5.33
CA VAL A 172 6.45 -15.30 5.91
C VAL A 172 5.39 -15.04 4.85
N ILE A 173 5.80 -14.56 3.67
CA ILE A 173 4.89 -14.38 2.52
C ILE A 173 4.21 -15.69 2.15
N GLN A 174 5.00 -16.76 2.02
CA GLN A 174 4.47 -18.06 1.66
C GLN A 174 3.61 -18.67 2.77
N TYR A 175 3.88 -18.34 4.04
CA TYR A 175 2.99 -18.69 5.14
C TYR A 175 1.61 -18.06 4.97
N ILE A 176 1.52 -16.76 4.66
CA ILE A 176 0.24 -16.07 4.44
C ILE A 176 -0.53 -16.77 3.31
N PHE A 177 0.11 -17.05 2.17
CA PHE A 177 -0.54 -17.75 1.07
C PHE A 177 -1.00 -19.17 1.41
N ARG A 178 -0.23 -19.92 2.21
CA ARG A 178 -0.62 -21.26 2.67
C ARG A 178 -1.74 -21.21 3.71
N ARG A 179 -1.71 -20.23 4.62
CA ARG A 179 -2.66 -20.06 5.71
C ARG A 179 -4.03 -19.68 5.18
N TYR A 180 -4.11 -18.65 4.35
CA TYR A 180 -5.39 -18.09 3.89
C TYR A 180 -5.79 -18.54 2.49
N GLY A 181 -4.83 -18.98 1.67
CA GLY A 181 -5.04 -19.38 0.28
C GLY A 181 -4.82 -18.23 -0.71
N ARG A 182 -4.27 -18.54 -1.89
CA ARG A 182 -3.94 -17.56 -2.96
C ARG A 182 -5.16 -16.85 -3.57
N GLY A 183 -6.36 -17.40 -3.40
CA GLY A 183 -7.61 -16.75 -3.82
C GLY A 183 -8.13 -15.72 -2.80
N ARG A 184 -7.64 -15.76 -1.55
CA ARG A 184 -8.10 -14.92 -0.44
C ARG A 184 -7.03 -13.97 0.10
N ALA A 185 -5.77 -14.26 -0.17
CA ALA A 185 -4.65 -13.36 0.11
C ALA A 185 -3.95 -12.96 -1.19
N ALA A 186 -3.51 -11.72 -1.28
CA ALA A 186 -2.75 -11.21 -2.41
C ALA A 186 -1.88 -10.01 -2.00
N LEU A 187 -0.81 -9.78 -2.76
CA LEU A 187 -0.04 -8.54 -2.73
C LEU A 187 -0.86 -7.39 -3.32
N THR A 188 -0.59 -6.16 -2.88
CA THR A 188 -1.17 -4.95 -3.48
C THR A 188 -0.32 -4.46 -4.65
N ALA A 189 -0.91 -3.64 -5.52
CA ALA A 189 -0.17 -2.97 -6.57
C ALA A 189 0.47 -1.67 -6.08
N VAL A 190 1.38 -1.16 -6.91
CA VAL A 190 1.88 0.20 -6.87
C VAL A 190 1.68 0.77 -8.27
N ALA A 191 0.76 1.73 -8.39
CA ALA A 191 0.57 2.49 -9.61
C ALA A 191 1.72 3.49 -9.78
N SER A 192 2.69 3.14 -10.62
CA SER A 192 3.80 4.04 -10.93
C SER A 192 3.35 5.06 -11.97
N THR A 193 3.54 6.32 -11.66
CA THR A 193 3.34 7.45 -12.59
C THR A 193 4.68 7.95 -13.11
N TYR A 194 4.62 8.74 -14.17
CA TYR A 194 5.77 9.46 -14.68
C TYR A 194 6.15 10.61 -13.74
N HIS A 195 7.36 10.54 -13.19
CA HIS A 195 8.00 11.65 -12.48
C HIS A 195 8.96 12.41 -13.40
N GLY A 196 9.29 13.65 -13.05
CA GLY A 196 9.98 14.62 -13.90
C GLY A 196 11.15 14.07 -14.71
N SER A 197 12.18 13.54 -14.04
CA SER A 197 13.36 13.00 -14.74
C SER A 197 13.08 11.76 -15.61
N GLY A 198 12.06 10.96 -15.26
CA GLY A 198 11.66 9.79 -16.05
C GLY A 198 10.90 10.21 -17.31
N ALA A 199 9.94 11.13 -17.14
CA ALA A 199 9.18 11.73 -18.24
C ALA A 199 10.12 12.41 -19.26
N MET A 200 11.05 13.23 -18.77
CA MET A 200 12.05 13.92 -19.60
C MET A 200 12.88 12.94 -20.43
N ARG A 201 13.35 11.84 -19.82
CA ARG A 201 14.13 10.82 -20.54
C ARG A 201 13.34 10.19 -21.67
N ASP A 202 12.12 9.74 -21.38
CA ASP A 202 11.30 9.02 -22.35
C ASP A 202 10.82 9.95 -23.49
N VAL A 203 10.45 11.19 -23.18
CA VAL A 203 10.08 12.21 -24.19
C VAL A 203 11.26 12.58 -25.08
N ALA A 204 12.42 12.91 -24.50
CA ALA A 204 13.61 13.29 -25.25
C ALA A 204 14.08 12.14 -26.17
N LYS A 205 14.01 10.89 -25.69
CA LYS A 205 14.30 9.69 -26.48
C LYS A 205 13.37 9.55 -27.68
N VAL A 206 12.06 9.71 -27.48
CA VAL A 206 11.07 9.60 -28.57
C VAL A 206 11.24 10.72 -29.60
N LEU A 207 11.64 11.92 -29.17
CA LEU A 207 11.94 13.04 -30.05
C LEU A 207 13.33 12.96 -30.72
N GLY A 208 14.08 11.89 -30.48
CA GLY A 208 15.32 11.59 -31.20
C GLY A 208 16.57 12.27 -30.66
N LEU A 209 16.57 12.73 -29.41
CA LEU A 209 17.77 13.30 -28.80
C LEU A 209 18.84 12.21 -28.56
N PRO A 210 20.13 12.55 -28.70
CA PRO A 210 21.23 11.65 -28.34
C PRO A 210 21.25 11.25 -26.85
N PRO A 211 21.78 10.07 -26.48
CA PRO A 211 21.81 9.60 -25.09
C PRO A 211 22.50 10.53 -24.08
N ASP A 212 23.57 11.20 -24.50
CA ASP A 212 24.29 12.20 -23.70
C ASP A 212 23.41 13.42 -23.39
N GLN A 213 22.66 13.90 -24.38
CA GLN A 213 21.71 15.01 -24.19
C GLN A 213 20.53 14.58 -23.31
N ILE A 214 20.02 13.36 -23.49
CA ILE A 214 18.94 12.80 -22.65
C ILE A 214 19.36 12.77 -21.18
N ASN A 215 20.57 12.27 -20.89
CA ASN A 215 21.08 12.19 -19.53
C ASN A 215 21.27 13.59 -18.93
N ALA A 216 21.86 14.52 -19.69
CA ALA A 216 22.06 15.90 -19.23
C ALA A 216 20.72 16.61 -18.94
N LEU A 217 19.70 16.47 -19.80
CA LEU A 217 18.36 17.01 -19.56
C LEU A 217 17.69 16.40 -18.32
N ALA A 218 17.89 15.10 -18.10
CA ALA A 218 17.34 14.42 -16.94
C ALA A 218 18.04 14.80 -15.63
N GLU A 219 19.31 15.18 -15.68
CA GLU A 219 20.06 15.74 -14.54
C GLU A 219 19.74 17.21 -14.27
N ALA A 220 19.33 17.96 -15.31
CA ALA A 220 18.84 19.33 -15.13
C ALA A 220 17.58 19.39 -14.27
N PHE A 221 16.78 18.31 -14.26
CA PHE A 221 15.71 18.12 -13.29
C PHE A 221 16.27 18.01 -11.87
N SER A 222 15.71 18.79 -10.94
CA SER A 222 15.98 18.58 -9.52
C SER A 222 15.58 17.17 -9.11
N ARG A 223 16.46 16.49 -8.35
CA ARG A 223 16.13 15.20 -7.76
C ARG A 223 14.88 15.39 -6.90
N TRP A 224 13.85 14.57 -7.15
CA TRP A 224 12.56 14.60 -6.45
C TRP A 224 11.63 15.77 -6.81
N SER A 225 11.86 16.45 -7.94
CA SER A 225 10.96 17.48 -8.45
C SER A 225 10.18 17.00 -9.67
N ASP A 226 8.87 17.25 -9.64
CA ASP A 226 7.97 17.13 -10.78
C ASP A 226 7.74 18.48 -11.49
N SER A 227 8.37 19.56 -11.02
CA SER A 227 8.41 20.84 -11.75
C SER A 227 9.47 20.80 -12.85
N LEU A 228 9.13 21.35 -14.03
CA LEU A 228 10.06 21.53 -15.14
C LEU A 228 11.26 22.40 -14.71
N PRO A 229 12.48 22.12 -15.23
CA PRO A 229 13.65 22.94 -14.95
C PRO A 229 13.48 24.35 -15.50
N SER A 230 14.01 25.35 -14.80
CA SER A 230 13.99 26.73 -15.30
C SER A 230 14.91 26.90 -16.52
N PRO A 231 14.69 27.92 -17.35
CA PRO A 231 15.59 28.23 -18.47
C PRO A 231 17.05 28.46 -18.06
N GLU A 232 17.31 29.03 -16.89
CA GLU A 232 18.65 29.20 -16.31
C GLU A 232 19.29 27.84 -16.05
N ARG A 233 18.54 26.93 -15.42
CA ARG A 233 19.00 25.57 -15.12
C ARG A 233 19.30 24.79 -16.39
N LEU A 234 18.47 24.91 -17.43
CA LEU A 234 18.73 24.27 -18.73
C LEU A 234 20.01 24.82 -19.38
N ARG A 235 20.26 26.13 -19.28
CA ARG A 235 21.49 26.76 -19.80
C ARG A 235 22.75 26.27 -19.10
N GLU A 236 22.71 25.99 -17.79
CA GLU A 236 23.83 25.37 -17.06
C GLU A 236 24.23 24.01 -17.64
N TYR A 237 23.27 23.27 -18.20
CA TYR A 237 23.47 21.98 -18.86
C TYR A 237 23.70 22.10 -20.37
N GLY A 238 23.92 23.33 -20.89
CA GLY A 238 24.21 23.57 -22.30
C GLY A 238 22.98 23.58 -23.22
N PHE A 239 21.79 23.72 -22.65
CA PHE A 239 20.54 23.72 -23.41
C PHE A 239 19.90 25.10 -23.51
N ASP A 240 19.41 25.43 -24.70
CA ASP A 240 18.58 26.61 -24.94
C ASP A 240 17.10 26.23 -25.00
N ALA A 241 16.37 26.66 -23.97
CA ALA A 241 14.93 26.43 -23.81
C ALA A 241 14.10 27.01 -24.97
N ASP A 242 14.65 27.97 -25.71
CA ASP A 242 13.94 28.61 -26.82
C ASP A 242 14.01 27.83 -28.15
N THR A 243 14.84 26.80 -28.22
CA THR A 243 14.94 25.96 -29.43
C THR A 243 13.63 25.21 -29.69
N PRO A 244 13.19 25.06 -30.96
CA PRO A 244 11.92 24.40 -31.28
C PRO A 244 11.80 22.97 -30.75
N ILE A 245 12.91 22.22 -30.75
CA ILE A 245 12.94 20.85 -30.22
C ILE A 245 12.74 20.86 -28.71
N LEU A 246 13.40 21.78 -27.99
CA LEU A 246 13.37 21.76 -26.54
C LEU A 246 12.06 22.33 -25.98
N LYS A 247 11.43 23.28 -26.67
CA LYS A 247 10.03 23.67 -26.38
C LYS A 247 9.08 22.47 -26.42
N ARG A 248 9.22 21.60 -27.43
CA ARG A 248 8.40 20.38 -27.56
C ARG A 248 8.71 19.38 -26.45
N VAL A 249 9.99 19.15 -26.16
CA VAL A 249 10.43 18.28 -25.06
C VAL A 249 9.83 18.74 -23.74
N LEU A 250 9.95 20.04 -23.40
CA LEU A 250 9.46 20.59 -22.14
C LEU A 250 7.93 20.54 -22.04
N ALA A 251 7.23 20.90 -23.11
CA ALA A 251 5.77 20.83 -23.15
C ALA A 251 5.24 19.40 -22.95
N LEU A 252 5.74 18.45 -23.74
CA LEU A 252 5.33 17.04 -23.63
C LEU A 252 5.77 16.40 -22.31
N THR A 253 6.92 16.80 -21.77
CA THR A 253 7.35 16.35 -20.43
C THR A 253 6.37 16.84 -19.37
N GLY A 254 5.96 18.11 -19.44
CA GLY A 254 4.97 18.69 -18.54
C GLY A 254 3.61 17.97 -18.59
N GLU A 255 3.15 17.65 -19.81
CA GLU A 255 1.91 16.87 -20.00
C GLU A 255 2.03 15.42 -19.52
N LEU A 256 3.21 14.80 -19.66
CA LEU A 256 3.41 13.40 -19.30
C LEU A 256 3.59 13.19 -17.78
N ILE A 257 4.06 14.20 -17.04
CA ILE A 257 4.22 14.10 -15.59
C ILE A 257 2.88 13.79 -14.92
N GLY A 258 2.87 12.80 -14.03
CA GLY A 258 1.67 12.30 -13.36
C GLY A 258 0.87 11.28 -14.18
N PHE A 259 1.14 11.07 -15.48
CA PHE A 259 0.47 10.01 -16.23
C PHE A 259 0.84 8.62 -15.68
N PRO A 260 -0.11 7.67 -15.65
CA PRO A 260 0.17 6.27 -15.33
C PRO A 260 1.22 5.70 -16.29
N ARG A 261 2.23 5.04 -15.74
CA ARG A 261 3.31 4.40 -16.51
C ARG A 261 3.16 2.88 -16.54
N HIS A 262 3.06 2.27 -15.37
CA HIS A 262 2.86 0.82 -15.22
C HIS A 262 2.36 0.49 -13.82
N LEU A 263 1.71 -0.67 -13.69
CA LEU A 263 1.47 -1.29 -12.40
C LEU A 263 2.70 -2.13 -12.03
N SER A 264 3.16 -1.96 -10.80
CA SER A 264 4.23 -2.76 -10.20
C SER A 264 3.72 -3.44 -8.93
N GLN A 265 4.48 -4.41 -8.41
CA GLN A 265 4.10 -5.13 -7.20
C GLN A 265 4.55 -4.36 -5.96
N HIS A 266 3.62 -4.15 -5.01
CA HIS A 266 4.02 -3.61 -3.71
C HIS A 266 4.97 -4.60 -3.05
N PRO A 267 6.08 -4.12 -2.46
CA PRO A 267 7.08 -5.01 -1.91
C PRO A 267 6.48 -5.87 -0.81
N GLY A 268 5.68 -5.33 0.12
CA GLY A 268 5.21 -6.09 1.29
C GLY A 268 3.73 -6.04 1.59
N GLY A 269 2.92 -5.37 0.77
CA GLY A 269 1.57 -4.97 1.17
C GLY A 269 0.63 -6.10 0.84
N PHE A 270 -0.06 -6.63 1.85
CA PHE A 270 -0.99 -7.74 1.72
C PHE A 270 -2.41 -7.33 2.04
N VAL A 271 -3.34 -7.80 1.23
CA VAL A 271 -4.78 -7.84 1.56
C VAL A 271 -5.17 -9.28 1.79
N ILE A 272 -5.98 -9.52 2.82
CA ILE A 272 -6.42 -10.85 3.22
C ILE A 272 -7.93 -10.80 3.50
N SER A 273 -8.72 -11.48 2.68
CA SER A 273 -10.18 -11.50 2.78
C SER A 273 -10.73 -12.86 3.22
N GLU A 274 -11.88 -12.85 3.85
CA GLU A 274 -12.70 -14.04 4.09
C GLU A 274 -13.19 -14.67 2.77
N HIS A 275 -13.54 -13.84 1.79
CA HIS A 275 -14.10 -14.25 0.52
C HIS A 275 -13.06 -14.19 -0.61
N PRO A 276 -13.26 -14.90 -1.73
CA PRO A 276 -12.35 -14.81 -2.87
C PRO A 276 -12.15 -13.37 -3.35
N LEU A 277 -10.91 -12.93 -3.48
CA LEU A 277 -10.56 -11.55 -3.84
C LEU A 277 -11.10 -11.15 -5.22
N GLU A 278 -11.25 -12.11 -6.14
CA GLU A 278 -11.84 -11.90 -7.46
C GLU A 278 -13.30 -11.41 -7.43
N THR A 279 -14.01 -11.54 -6.31
CA THR A 279 -15.34 -10.94 -6.13
C THR A 279 -15.28 -9.45 -5.77
N LEU A 280 -14.09 -8.94 -5.43
CA LEU A 280 -13.84 -7.55 -5.03
C LEU A 280 -13.05 -6.80 -6.10
N VAL A 281 -11.95 -7.39 -6.57
CA VAL A 281 -10.94 -6.76 -7.43
C VAL A 281 -10.32 -7.80 -8.36
N PRO A 282 -9.95 -7.44 -9.60
CA PRO A 282 -9.18 -8.34 -10.45
C PRO A 282 -7.89 -8.83 -9.78
N VAL A 283 -7.66 -10.14 -9.85
CA VAL A 283 -6.48 -10.81 -9.30
C VAL A 283 -5.65 -11.37 -10.45
N GLU A 284 -4.34 -11.19 -10.39
CA GLU A 284 -3.39 -11.73 -11.35
C GLU A 284 -2.26 -12.50 -10.64
N ASN A 285 -1.56 -13.36 -11.40
CA ASN A 285 -0.33 -13.96 -10.89
C ASN A 285 0.76 -12.88 -10.82
N ALA A 286 1.49 -12.84 -9.71
CA ALA A 286 2.65 -11.99 -9.63
C ALA A 286 3.80 -12.55 -10.51
N ALA A 287 4.80 -11.71 -10.80
CA ALA A 287 5.97 -12.14 -11.58
C ALA A 287 6.79 -13.23 -10.87
N MET A 288 6.77 -13.25 -9.53
CA MET A 288 7.37 -14.33 -8.74
C MET A 288 6.38 -15.48 -8.60
N ALA A 289 6.89 -16.71 -8.73
CA ALA A 289 6.10 -17.92 -8.62
C ALA A 289 5.32 -17.98 -7.29
N ASP A 290 4.15 -18.61 -7.35
CA ASP A 290 3.29 -18.85 -6.18
C ASP A 290 2.81 -17.60 -5.42
N ARG A 291 2.82 -16.44 -6.09
CA ARG A 291 2.24 -15.20 -5.56
C ARG A 291 1.07 -14.73 -6.42
N THR A 292 0.15 -14.03 -5.78
CA THR A 292 -0.96 -13.31 -6.44
C THR A 292 -0.90 -11.84 -6.06
N ILE A 293 -1.39 -10.98 -6.95
CA ILE A 293 -1.47 -9.54 -6.78
C ILE A 293 -2.85 -9.04 -7.20
N ILE A 294 -3.36 -8.04 -6.49
CA ILE A 294 -4.54 -7.27 -6.88
C ILE A 294 -4.13 -5.97 -7.56
N GLN A 295 -4.97 -5.45 -8.44
CA GLN A 295 -4.66 -4.26 -9.23
C GLN A 295 -4.83 -2.93 -8.48
N TRP A 296 -5.33 -2.97 -7.24
CA TRP A 296 -5.48 -1.80 -6.39
C TRP A 296 -4.20 -1.44 -5.65
N ASP A 297 -3.89 -0.15 -5.65
CA ASP A 297 -2.81 0.41 -4.87
C ASP A 297 -3.28 0.86 -3.47
N LYS A 298 -2.43 1.56 -2.74
CA LYS A 298 -2.76 2.02 -1.39
C LYS A 298 -3.99 2.94 -1.38
N ASP A 299 -4.08 3.87 -2.31
CA ASP A 299 -5.12 4.90 -2.29
C ASP A 299 -6.47 4.27 -2.65
N ASP A 300 -6.48 3.31 -3.58
CA ASP A 300 -7.65 2.49 -3.89
C ASP A 300 -8.16 1.72 -2.66
N LEU A 301 -7.26 1.08 -1.91
CA LEU A 301 -7.62 0.31 -0.71
C LEU A 301 -8.18 1.20 0.40
N ASP A 302 -7.58 2.39 0.60
CA ASP A 302 -8.09 3.37 1.56
C ASP A 302 -9.50 3.84 1.16
N LEU A 303 -9.78 4.03 -0.14
CA LEU A 303 -11.11 4.42 -0.64
C LEU A 303 -12.18 3.35 -0.42
N VAL A 304 -11.82 2.06 -0.58
CA VAL A 304 -12.76 0.94 -0.36
C VAL A 304 -12.74 0.39 1.07
N GLY A 305 -11.92 0.98 1.96
CA GLY A 305 -11.83 0.60 3.38
C GLY A 305 -11.17 -0.76 3.63
N LEU A 306 -10.31 -1.20 2.72
CA LEU A 306 -9.56 -2.44 2.86
C LEU A 306 -8.29 -2.17 3.66
N LEU A 307 -8.17 -2.86 4.78
CA LEU A 307 -6.97 -2.81 5.61
C LEU A 307 -5.87 -3.70 5.01
N LYS A 308 -4.68 -3.15 4.85
CA LYS A 308 -3.49 -3.89 4.41
C LYS A 308 -2.55 -4.22 5.57
N VAL A 309 -1.83 -5.33 5.44
CA VAL A 309 -0.73 -5.71 6.34
C VAL A 309 0.58 -5.57 5.57
N ASP A 310 1.53 -4.80 6.09
CA ASP A 310 2.82 -4.58 5.45
C ASP A 310 3.90 -5.53 6.01
N ILE A 311 4.29 -6.50 5.19
CA ILE A 311 5.35 -7.48 5.40
C ILE A 311 6.66 -6.94 4.83
N LEU A 312 7.41 -6.24 5.67
CA LEU A 312 8.57 -5.46 5.25
C LEU A 312 9.85 -6.26 5.46
N ALA A 313 10.91 -5.87 4.75
CA ALA A 313 12.22 -6.49 4.88
C ALA A 313 13.24 -5.47 5.38
N LEU A 314 13.97 -5.84 6.43
CA LEU A 314 15.05 -5.03 6.98
C LEU A 314 16.35 -5.83 6.98
N GLY A 315 17.32 -5.41 6.15
CA GLY A 315 18.62 -6.07 6.03
C GLY A 315 19.40 -6.13 7.35
N MET A 316 19.18 -5.17 8.25
CA MET A 316 19.82 -5.16 9.56
C MET A 316 19.34 -6.32 10.46
N LEU A 317 18.09 -6.77 10.33
CA LEU A 317 17.62 -7.95 11.07
C LEU A 317 18.35 -9.21 10.61
N SER A 318 18.56 -9.37 9.28
CA SER A 318 19.36 -10.48 8.75
C SER A 318 20.81 -10.41 9.21
N ALA A 319 21.41 -9.22 9.25
CA ALA A 319 22.77 -9.04 9.74
C ALA A 319 22.88 -9.37 11.25
N LEU A 320 21.90 -8.99 12.07
CA LEU A 320 21.84 -9.39 13.49
C LEU A 320 21.68 -10.90 13.65
N ARG A 321 20.79 -11.54 12.87
CA ARG A 321 20.57 -12.99 12.90
C ARG A 321 21.88 -13.76 12.75
N ARG A 322 22.70 -13.36 11.77
CA ARG A 322 24.02 -13.95 11.49
C ARG A 322 25.05 -13.79 12.61
N THR A 323 24.77 -12.98 13.64
CA THR A 323 25.65 -12.85 14.83
C THR A 323 25.26 -13.80 15.97
N PHE A 324 24.08 -14.42 15.90
CA PHE A 324 23.63 -15.43 16.87
C PHE A 324 23.99 -16.86 16.45
N ASP A 325 24.37 -17.06 15.19
CA ASP A 325 24.85 -18.32 14.62
C ASP A 325 26.38 -18.40 14.72
#